data_AF-A0A2E0L635-F1
#
_entry.id   AF-A0A2E0L635-F1
#
_cell.length_a   1.000
_cell.length_b   1.000
_cell.length_c   1.000
_cell.angle_alpha   90.00
_cell.angle_beta   90.00
_cell.angle_gamma   90.00
#
_symmetry.space_group_name_H-M   'P 1'
#
loop_
_entity.id
_entity.type
_entity.pdbx_description
1 polymer ?
#
loop_
_entity_poly.entity_id
_entity_poly.type
_entity_poly.pdbx_seq_one_letter_code
_entity_poly.pdbx_strand_id
1 'polypeptide(L)'
;MQLNLLYTANLRGNIALLPRMYTFLRSLQQQASGRTMLLDAGNACADEIWHCQLTGGRSMLLVMDAMGYQAVNISGFLTAASRAKLVQNRMAMALLAAGDVWEQEGVLVTVEDQAVAQPHQLHIVLSGITQTAMAHHQLQLAAVEEGQVGIVQIGSAGDNGRLTITATEVRTMPASTLPDPTITATVDFVLSEARYYGRDDTSKPD
;
A
#
# COMPACT_ATOMS: atom_id res chain seq x y z
N MET A 1 20.29 -7.63 10.35
CA MET A 1 19.26 -6.66 9.93
C MET A 1 17.90 -7.20 10.33
N GLN A 2 17.02 -6.34 10.86
CA GLN A 2 15.62 -6.70 11.13
C GLN A 2 14.73 -5.74 10.33
N LEU A 3 13.84 -6.29 9.51
CA LEU A 3 12.88 -5.57 8.70
C LEU A 3 11.48 -6.01 9.10
N ASN A 4 10.60 -5.04 9.31
CA ASN A 4 9.17 -5.25 9.54
C ASN A 4 8.41 -4.75 8.32
N LEU A 5 7.53 -5.57 7.79
CA LEU A 5 6.60 -5.19 6.75
C LEU A 5 5.22 -5.09 7.37
N LEU A 6 4.59 -3.94 7.20
CA LEU A 6 3.17 -3.75 7.42
C LEU A 6 2.54 -3.59 6.05
N TYR A 7 1.47 -4.32 5.78
CA TYR A 7 0.80 -4.19 4.50
C TYR A 7 -0.72 -4.26 4.61
N THR A 8 -1.39 -3.52 3.73
CA THR A 8 -2.85 -3.57 3.53
C THR A 8 -3.17 -4.13 2.16
N ALA A 9 -4.44 -4.44 1.94
CA ALA A 9 -5.02 -4.73 0.64
C ALA A 9 -6.53 -4.51 0.73
N ASN A 10 -7.22 -4.57 -0.41
CA ASN A 10 -8.68 -4.65 -0.46
C ASN A 10 -9.39 -3.51 0.30
N LEU A 11 -8.81 -2.31 0.30
CA LEU A 11 -9.44 -1.13 0.88
C LEU A 11 -10.67 -0.69 0.06
N ARG A 12 -10.72 -1.07 -1.23
CA ARG A 12 -11.87 -0.92 -2.15
C ARG A 12 -12.52 0.46 -2.14
N GLY A 13 -11.72 1.52 -1.95
CA GLY A 13 -12.22 2.89 -1.92
C GLY A 13 -12.85 3.32 -0.58
N ASN A 14 -12.76 2.53 0.49
CA ASN A 14 -13.25 2.92 1.82
C ASN A 14 -12.31 3.95 2.48
N ILE A 15 -12.31 5.16 1.93
CA ILE A 15 -11.44 6.26 2.34
C ILE A 15 -11.71 6.72 3.78
N ALA A 16 -12.94 6.51 4.28
CA ALA A 16 -13.33 6.82 5.65
C ALA A 16 -12.64 5.91 6.69
N LEU A 17 -12.12 4.75 6.27
CA LEU A 17 -11.34 3.85 7.10
C LEU A 17 -9.94 4.40 7.40
N LEU A 18 -9.36 5.15 6.46
CA LEU A 18 -7.94 5.53 6.46
C LEU A 18 -7.48 6.31 7.69
N PRO A 19 -8.24 7.25 8.26
CA PRO A 19 -7.84 7.94 9.49
C PRO A 19 -7.65 6.99 10.67
N ARG A 20 -8.53 6.00 10.82
CA ARG A 20 -8.41 4.97 11.87
C ARG A 20 -7.28 4.00 11.55
N MET A 21 -7.16 3.60 10.29
CA MET A 21 -6.08 2.73 9.81
C MET A 21 -4.71 3.35 10.09
N TYR A 22 -4.56 4.66 9.89
CA TYR A 22 -3.31 5.37 10.19
C TYR A 22 -2.95 5.28 11.67
N THR A 23 -3.89 5.57 12.58
CA THR A 23 -3.68 5.40 14.03
C THR A 23 -3.24 3.98 14.37
N PHE A 24 -3.87 2.98 13.76
CA PHE A 24 -3.54 1.59 13.97
C PHE A 24 -2.13 1.25 13.46
N LEU A 25 -1.80 1.61 12.22
CA LEU A 25 -0.47 1.41 11.63
C LEU A 25 0.63 2.08 12.46
N ARG A 26 0.40 3.31 12.93
CA ARG A 26 1.34 4.03 13.82
C ARG A 26 1.59 3.26 15.12
N SER A 27 0.55 2.68 15.71
CA SER A 27 0.70 1.86 16.92
C SER A 27 1.53 0.59 16.67
N LEU A 28 1.35 -0.05 15.50
CA LEU A 28 2.14 -1.23 15.10
C LEU A 28 3.60 -0.85 14.83
N GLN A 29 3.84 0.27 14.16
CA GLN A 29 5.19 0.80 13.91
C GLN A 29 5.93 1.11 15.21
N GLN A 30 5.26 1.63 16.23
CA GLN A 30 5.85 1.89 17.55
C GLN A 30 6.21 0.63 18.33
N GLN A 31 5.52 -0.48 18.05
CA GLN A 31 5.79 -1.79 18.66
C GLN A 31 6.90 -2.56 17.94
N ALA A 32 7.17 -2.21 16.68
CA ALA A 32 8.16 -2.88 15.85
C ALA A 32 9.59 -2.48 16.25
N SER A 33 10.49 -3.46 16.30
CA SER A 33 11.93 -3.23 16.45
C SER A 33 12.63 -3.25 15.09
N GLY A 34 13.46 -2.24 14.82
CA GLY A 34 14.20 -2.12 13.56
C GLY A 34 13.43 -1.31 12.50
N ARG A 35 13.79 -1.51 11.23
CA ARG A 35 13.20 -0.75 10.12
C ARG A 35 11.80 -1.27 9.83
N THR A 36 10.88 -0.37 9.48
CA THR A 36 9.52 -0.73 9.03
C THR A 36 9.27 -0.20 7.63
N MET A 37 8.65 -1.01 6.78
CA MET A 37 8.08 -0.62 5.50
C MET A 37 6.56 -0.84 5.53
N LEU A 38 5.84 0.07 4.89
CA LEU A 38 4.40 0.14 4.74
C LEU A 38 4.05 0.03 3.25
N LEU A 39 3.34 -1.04 2.90
CA LEU A 39 3.04 -1.42 1.52
C LEU A 39 1.55 -1.66 1.34
N ASP A 40 1.05 -1.59 0.11
CA ASP A 40 -0.30 -2.05 -0.23
C ASP A 40 -0.26 -3.08 -1.36
N ALA A 41 -0.91 -4.21 -1.12
CA ALA A 41 -0.94 -5.35 -2.04
C ALA A 41 -2.08 -5.28 -3.08
N GLY A 42 -2.77 -4.14 -3.19
CA GLY A 42 -3.69 -3.84 -4.27
C GLY A 42 -5.15 -3.75 -3.85
N ASN A 43 -6.00 -3.45 -4.85
CA ASN A 43 -7.43 -3.19 -4.67
C ASN A 43 -7.70 -2.03 -3.69
N ALA A 44 -6.88 -0.99 -3.72
CA ALA A 44 -7.06 0.19 -2.87
C ALA A 44 -8.30 1.01 -3.25
N CYS A 45 -8.67 1.04 -4.54
CA CYS A 45 -9.88 1.69 -5.07
C CYS A 45 -10.77 0.67 -5.80
N ALA A 46 -12.06 0.99 -5.93
CA ALA A 46 -13.03 0.22 -6.72
C ALA A 46 -13.92 1.17 -7.54
N ASP A 47 -14.28 0.76 -8.76
CA ASP A 47 -14.98 1.63 -9.73
C ASP A 47 -16.40 2.01 -9.29
N GLU A 48 -17.04 1.19 -8.47
CA GLU A 48 -18.35 1.46 -7.88
C GLU A 48 -18.33 2.57 -6.81
N ILE A 49 -17.15 3.00 -6.34
CA ILE A 49 -17.03 4.06 -5.35
C ILE A 49 -16.86 5.41 -6.04
N TRP A 50 -17.80 6.33 -5.79
CA TRP A 50 -17.92 7.59 -6.52
C TRP A 50 -16.61 8.39 -6.61
N HIS A 51 -15.84 8.52 -5.52
CA HIS A 51 -14.59 9.29 -5.56
C HIS A 51 -13.47 8.53 -6.27
N CYS A 52 -13.47 7.20 -6.25
CA CYS A 52 -12.57 6.39 -7.07
C CYS A 52 -12.88 6.62 -8.54
N GLN A 53 -14.15 6.50 -8.94
CA GLN A 53 -14.60 6.72 -10.30
C GLN A 53 -14.24 8.13 -10.81
N LEU A 54 -14.68 9.18 -10.10
CA LEU A 54 -14.46 10.57 -10.51
C LEU A 54 -12.98 10.95 -10.62
N THR A 55 -12.14 10.40 -9.73
CA THR A 55 -10.71 10.71 -9.73
C THR A 55 -9.88 9.72 -10.55
N GLY A 56 -10.51 8.72 -11.16
CA GLY A 56 -9.84 7.61 -11.83
C GLY A 56 -8.82 6.92 -10.93
N GLY A 57 -9.23 6.57 -9.70
CA GLY A 57 -8.45 5.84 -8.70
C GLY A 57 -7.52 6.68 -7.80
N ARG A 58 -7.31 7.97 -8.10
CA ARG A 58 -6.29 8.80 -7.45
C ARG A 58 -6.59 9.17 -5.99
N SER A 59 -7.87 9.30 -5.63
CA SER A 59 -8.30 9.77 -4.30
C SER A 59 -7.69 8.96 -3.15
N MET A 60 -7.72 7.62 -3.23
CA MET A 60 -7.12 6.76 -2.20
C MET A 60 -5.60 6.95 -2.13
N LEU A 61 -4.93 7.01 -3.28
CA LEU A 61 -3.48 7.12 -3.36
C LEU A 61 -2.94 8.41 -2.75
N LEU A 62 -3.66 9.53 -2.88
CA LEU A 62 -3.28 10.80 -2.26
C LEU A 62 -3.28 10.72 -0.72
N VAL A 63 -4.27 10.05 -0.14
CA VAL A 63 -4.33 9.87 1.32
C VAL A 63 -3.27 8.86 1.78
N MET A 64 -3.05 7.78 1.04
CA MET A 64 -2.05 6.76 1.37
C MET A 64 -0.61 7.31 1.32
N ASP A 65 -0.31 8.21 0.38
CA ASP A 65 0.97 8.94 0.33
C ASP A 65 1.17 9.79 1.60
N ALA A 66 0.12 10.50 2.03
CA ALA A 66 0.14 11.28 3.28
C ALA A 66 0.28 10.39 4.54
N MET A 67 -0.20 9.14 4.49
CA MET A 67 -0.01 8.14 5.55
C MET A 67 1.41 7.55 5.56
N GLY A 68 2.22 7.82 4.53
CA GLY A 68 3.61 7.36 4.44
C GLY A 68 3.76 5.92 3.93
N TYR A 69 2.85 5.46 3.07
CA TYR A 69 3.07 4.23 2.30
C TYR A 69 4.28 4.42 1.37
N GLN A 70 5.14 3.40 1.24
CA GLN A 70 6.29 3.47 0.35
C GLN A 70 6.00 2.90 -1.04
N ALA A 71 5.15 1.88 -1.16
CA ALA A 71 4.74 1.35 -2.45
C ALA A 71 3.32 0.78 -2.42
N VAL A 72 2.61 0.93 -3.52
CA VAL A 72 1.23 0.44 -3.71
C VAL A 72 1.12 -0.27 -5.05
N ASN A 73 0.51 -1.45 -5.03
CA ASN A 73 0.05 -2.12 -6.24
C ASN A 73 -1.18 -1.38 -6.80
N ILE A 74 -1.02 -0.73 -7.94
CA ILE A 74 -2.06 0.07 -8.61
C ILE A 74 -2.84 -0.72 -9.68
N SER A 75 -2.58 -2.01 -9.80
CA SER A 75 -3.17 -2.86 -10.83
C SER A 75 -4.69 -2.94 -10.67
N GLY A 76 -5.39 -2.88 -11.81
CA GLY A 76 -6.84 -3.04 -11.88
C GLY A 76 -7.68 -1.79 -11.59
N PHE A 77 -7.11 -0.71 -11.03
CA PHE A 77 -7.90 0.49 -10.72
C PHE A 77 -7.29 1.84 -11.15
N LEU A 78 -5.98 1.90 -11.45
CA LEU A 78 -5.34 3.15 -11.90
C LEU A 78 -4.97 3.08 -13.37
N THR A 79 -5.54 3.96 -14.18
CA THR A 79 -5.18 4.07 -15.60
C THR A 79 -3.80 4.72 -15.78
N ALA A 80 -3.14 4.45 -16.92
CA ALA A 80 -1.84 5.08 -17.25
C ALA A 80 -1.93 6.61 -17.26
N ALA A 81 -3.03 7.18 -17.75
CA ALA A 81 -3.26 8.63 -17.75
C ALA A 81 -3.41 9.21 -16.32
N SER A 82 -4.12 8.51 -15.43
CA SER A 82 -4.20 8.90 -14.01
C SER A 82 -2.87 8.77 -13.29
N ARG A 83 -2.11 7.71 -13.58
CA ARG A 83 -0.75 7.49 -13.06
C ARG A 83 0.18 8.64 -13.46
N ALA A 84 0.17 9.06 -14.72
CA ALA A 84 1.00 10.16 -15.20
C ALA A 84 0.73 11.48 -14.45
N LYS A 85 -0.54 11.78 -14.16
CA LYS A 85 -0.93 12.96 -13.37
C LYS A 85 -0.40 12.90 -11.94
N LEU A 86 -0.41 11.73 -11.31
CA LEU A 86 0.13 11.55 -9.96
C LEU A 86 1.66 11.70 -9.91
N VAL A 87 2.37 11.17 -10.91
CA VAL A 87 3.83 11.35 -11.01
C VAL A 87 4.20 12.83 -11.16
N GLN A 88 3.43 13.60 -11.94
CA GLN A 88 3.61 15.05 -12.06
C GLN A 88 3.44 15.78 -10.73
N ASN A 89 2.55 15.27 -9.86
CA ASN A 89 2.30 15.81 -8.52
C ASN A 89 3.35 15.39 -7.46
N ARG A 90 4.42 14.69 -7.87
CA ARG A 90 5.56 14.31 -7.01
C ARG A 90 5.16 13.51 -5.76
N MET A 91 4.40 12.43 -5.94
CA MET A 91 4.16 11.47 -4.86
C MET A 91 5.48 10.89 -4.34
N ALA A 92 5.58 10.71 -3.02
CA ALA A 92 6.73 10.04 -2.40
C ALA A 92 6.62 8.52 -2.57
N MET A 93 5.40 8.01 -2.56
CA MET A 93 5.05 6.60 -2.72
C MET A 93 5.25 6.10 -4.16
N ALA A 94 5.83 4.90 -4.29
CA ALA A 94 5.94 4.20 -5.57
C ALA A 94 4.60 3.62 -6.02
N LEU A 95 4.24 3.86 -7.28
CA LEU A 95 3.03 3.35 -7.92
C LEU A 95 3.40 2.19 -8.85
N LEU A 96 3.12 0.96 -8.44
CA LEU A 96 3.57 -0.27 -9.14
C LEU A 96 2.43 -0.95 -9.89
N ALA A 97 2.60 -1.12 -11.19
CA ALA A 97 1.79 -1.97 -12.07
C ALA A 97 2.61 -3.19 -12.52
N ALA A 98 2.01 -4.06 -13.34
CA ALA A 98 2.73 -5.16 -13.99
C ALA A 98 3.93 -4.63 -14.79
N GLY A 99 5.06 -5.34 -14.73
CA GLY A 99 6.33 -4.90 -15.31
C GLY A 99 7.15 -3.89 -14.49
N ASP A 100 6.55 -3.20 -13.51
CA ASP A 100 7.29 -2.22 -12.71
C ASP A 100 8.16 -2.88 -11.64
N VAL A 101 9.33 -2.29 -11.41
CA VAL A 101 10.26 -2.67 -10.35
C VAL A 101 10.60 -1.42 -9.53
N TRP A 102 10.50 -1.53 -8.21
CA TRP A 102 10.96 -0.49 -7.30
C TRP A 102 11.95 -1.06 -6.29
N GLU A 103 13.06 -0.36 -6.10
CA GLU A 103 14.13 -0.76 -5.19
C GLU A 103 14.34 0.34 -4.15
N GLN A 104 14.36 -0.04 -2.88
CA GLN A 104 14.75 0.84 -1.79
C GLN A 104 15.58 0.09 -0.75
N GLU A 105 16.84 0.53 -0.58
CA GLU A 105 17.74 0.03 0.47
C GLU A 105 17.88 -1.51 0.44
N GLY A 106 18.13 -2.08 -0.73
CA GLY A 106 18.34 -3.52 -0.92
C GLY A 106 17.08 -4.38 -0.83
N VAL A 107 15.89 -3.75 -0.84
CA VAL A 107 14.60 -4.41 -0.98
C VAL A 107 14.01 -4.06 -2.35
N LEU A 108 13.70 -5.09 -3.13
CA LEU A 108 13.05 -4.99 -4.42
C LEU A 108 11.57 -5.35 -4.27
N VAL A 109 10.69 -4.59 -4.92
CA VAL A 109 9.24 -4.77 -4.86
C VAL A 109 8.66 -4.78 -6.26
N THR A 110 7.82 -5.78 -6.54
CA THR A 110 7.07 -5.94 -7.80
C THR A 110 5.61 -6.30 -7.51
N VAL A 111 4.76 -6.27 -8.53
CA VAL A 111 3.37 -6.76 -8.42
C VAL A 111 3.26 -8.25 -8.74
N GLU A 112 4.02 -8.70 -9.72
CA GLU A 112 4.00 -10.08 -10.21
C GLU A 112 5.31 -10.80 -9.93
N ASP A 113 5.24 -12.12 -9.95
CA ASP A 113 6.42 -12.97 -9.87
C ASP A 113 7.24 -12.80 -11.15
N GLN A 114 8.42 -12.22 -11.02
CA GLN A 114 9.36 -12.03 -12.12
C GLN A 114 10.70 -12.62 -11.74
N ALA A 115 11.37 -13.26 -12.69
CA ALA A 115 12.73 -13.73 -12.50
C ALA A 115 13.67 -12.53 -12.37
N VAL A 116 13.97 -12.13 -11.13
CA VAL A 116 14.93 -11.07 -10.84
C VAL A 116 16.33 -11.66 -10.76
N ALA A 117 17.28 -11.07 -11.50
CA ALA A 117 18.63 -11.62 -11.66
C ALA A 117 19.53 -11.50 -10.41
N GLN A 118 19.08 -10.86 -9.33
CA GLN A 118 19.91 -10.58 -8.15
C GLN A 118 19.57 -11.50 -6.95
N PRO A 119 20.36 -12.55 -6.68
CA PRO A 119 20.02 -13.62 -5.73
C PRO A 119 20.13 -13.24 -4.24
N HIS A 120 20.57 -12.02 -3.91
CA HIS A 120 20.89 -11.63 -2.53
C HIS A 120 20.01 -10.51 -1.96
N GLN A 121 19.14 -9.91 -2.77
CA GLN A 121 18.21 -8.87 -2.32
C GLN A 121 16.88 -9.51 -1.90
N LEU A 122 16.21 -8.93 -0.90
CA LEU A 122 14.84 -9.31 -0.57
C LEU A 122 13.93 -8.85 -1.71
N HIS A 123 13.17 -9.76 -2.31
CA HIS A 123 12.17 -9.45 -3.33
C HIS A 123 10.76 -9.63 -2.74
N ILE A 124 9.94 -8.59 -2.72
CA ILE A 124 8.57 -8.63 -2.22
C ILE A 124 7.61 -8.56 -3.41
N VAL A 125 6.67 -9.50 -3.47
CA VAL A 125 5.62 -9.52 -4.50
C VAL A 125 4.30 -9.05 -3.89
N LEU A 126 3.76 -7.95 -4.40
CA LEU A 126 2.53 -7.29 -3.97
C LEU A 126 1.27 -7.89 -4.61
N SER A 127 1.24 -9.20 -4.80
CA SER A 127 0.02 -9.94 -5.11
C SER A 127 -0.27 -10.91 -3.96
N GLY A 128 -1.46 -10.79 -3.37
CA GLY A 128 -1.87 -11.63 -2.25
C GLY A 128 -1.99 -13.09 -2.66
N ILE A 129 -1.43 -13.98 -1.85
CA ILE A 129 -1.59 -15.44 -1.93
C ILE A 129 -2.32 -15.97 -0.68
N THR A 130 -2.64 -17.27 -0.62
CA THR A 130 -3.37 -17.82 0.53
C THR A 130 -2.59 -17.72 1.84
N GLN A 131 -1.26 -17.82 1.82
CA GLN A 131 -0.42 -17.81 3.02
C GLN A 131 0.94 -17.17 2.73
N THR A 132 1.42 -16.29 3.62
CA THR A 132 2.74 -15.67 3.48
C THR A 132 3.83 -16.72 3.42
N ALA A 133 4.69 -16.65 2.40
CA ALA A 133 5.76 -17.61 2.16
C ALA A 133 7.02 -16.91 1.64
N MET A 134 8.18 -17.45 1.99
CA MET A 134 9.48 -16.99 1.48
C MET A 134 10.23 -18.15 0.83
N ALA A 135 10.63 -17.97 -0.43
CA ALA A 135 11.46 -18.90 -1.19
C ALA A 135 12.49 -18.12 -2.00
N HIS A 136 13.77 -18.53 -1.98
CA HIS A 136 14.83 -17.89 -2.77
C HIS A 136 14.89 -16.35 -2.63
N HIS A 137 14.76 -15.83 -1.40
CA HIS A 137 14.68 -14.38 -1.10
C HIS A 137 13.45 -13.65 -1.64
N GLN A 138 12.51 -14.36 -2.26
CA GLN A 138 11.23 -13.83 -2.68
C GLN A 138 10.18 -14.07 -1.60
N LEU A 139 9.52 -13.01 -1.16
CA LEU A 139 8.43 -12.98 -0.21
C LEU A 139 7.12 -12.74 -0.96
N GLN A 140 6.21 -13.70 -0.83
CA GLN A 140 4.81 -13.56 -1.24
C GLN A 140 3.96 -13.32 0.01
N LEU A 141 3.04 -12.36 -0.06
CA LEU A 141 2.25 -11.90 1.09
C LEU A 141 0.90 -12.62 1.13
N ALA A 142 0.44 -13.01 2.32
CA ALA A 142 -0.93 -13.51 2.49
C ALA A 142 -1.96 -12.44 2.09
N ALA A 143 -3.09 -12.86 1.54
CA ALA A 143 -4.25 -12.00 1.37
C ALA A 143 -4.72 -11.45 2.73
N VAL A 144 -5.13 -10.19 2.72
CA VAL A 144 -5.72 -9.51 3.87
C VAL A 144 -7.02 -8.85 3.45
N GLU A 145 -8.00 -8.85 4.34
CA GLU A 145 -9.31 -8.23 4.11
C GLU A 145 -9.28 -6.73 4.43
N GLU A 146 -10.36 -6.03 4.07
CA GLU A 146 -10.57 -4.63 4.45
C GLU A 146 -10.44 -4.47 5.99
N GLY A 147 -9.68 -3.47 6.43
CA GLY A 147 -9.47 -3.21 7.85
C GLY A 147 -8.46 -4.15 8.54
N GLN A 148 -7.85 -5.08 7.81
CA GLN A 148 -6.74 -5.88 8.30
C GLN A 148 -5.39 -5.31 7.86
N VAL A 149 -4.38 -5.60 8.69
CA VAL A 149 -2.97 -5.31 8.39
C VAL A 149 -2.21 -6.63 8.50
N GLY A 150 -1.55 -7.01 7.41
CA GLY A 150 -0.58 -8.09 7.43
C GLY A 150 0.76 -7.60 7.96
N ILE A 151 1.40 -8.42 8.78
CA ILE A 151 2.66 -8.14 9.46
C ILE A 151 3.62 -9.26 9.11
N VAL A 152 4.79 -8.91 8.58
CA VAL A 152 5.89 -9.86 8.33
C VAL A 152 7.16 -9.33 8.96
N GLN A 153 7.78 -10.12 9.84
CA GLN A 153 9.09 -9.82 10.38
C GLN A 153 10.13 -10.68 9.68
N ILE A 154 11.19 -10.03 9.20
CA ILE A 154 12.27 -10.65 8.46
C ILE A 154 13.57 -10.37 9.21
N GLY A 155 14.26 -11.46 9.55
CA GLY A 155 15.57 -11.44 10.17
C GLY A 155 16.61 -12.11 9.28
N SER A 156 17.86 -11.98 9.69
CA SER A 156 18.96 -12.77 9.14
C SER A 156 19.26 -13.91 10.10
N ALA A 157 19.28 -15.14 9.60
CA ALA A 157 19.55 -16.34 10.39
C ALA A 157 20.94 -16.90 10.07
N GLY A 158 21.76 -17.06 11.12
CA GLY A 158 23.10 -17.67 11.04
C GLY A 158 24.18 -16.77 10.40
N ASP A 159 25.40 -17.29 10.33
CA ASP A 159 26.59 -16.55 9.88
C ASP A 159 26.60 -16.27 8.37
N ASN A 160 25.75 -16.96 7.60
CA ASN A 160 25.68 -16.81 6.13
C ASN A 160 24.76 -15.67 5.67
N GLY A 161 24.15 -14.93 6.59
CA GLY A 161 23.32 -13.79 6.25
C GLY A 161 21.95 -14.14 5.65
N ARG A 162 21.54 -15.41 5.63
CA ARG A 162 20.31 -15.86 4.96
C ARG A 162 19.08 -15.19 5.57
N LEU A 163 18.25 -14.57 4.72
CA LEU A 163 16.99 -13.97 5.15
C LEU A 163 15.97 -15.06 5.48
N THR A 164 15.27 -14.89 6.60
CA THR A 164 14.20 -15.80 7.04
C THR A 164 13.06 -14.99 7.64
N ILE A 165 11.83 -15.44 7.40
CA ILE A 165 10.66 -14.96 8.13
C ILE A 165 10.81 -15.39 9.60
N THR A 166 10.81 -14.42 10.51
CA THR A 166 10.84 -14.69 11.96
C THR A 166 9.45 -14.68 12.57
N ALA A 167 8.50 -13.95 11.98
CA ALA A 167 7.10 -13.95 12.39
C ALA A 167 6.19 -13.50 11.24
N THR A 168 4.97 -14.04 11.22
CA THR A 168 3.86 -13.54 10.39
C THR A 168 2.61 -13.43 11.25
N GLU A 169 1.83 -12.37 11.00
CA GLU A 169 0.56 -12.15 11.69
C GLU A 169 -0.37 -11.35 10.78
N VAL A 170 -1.67 -11.60 10.86
CA VAL A 170 -2.68 -10.68 10.30
C VAL A 170 -3.47 -10.14 11.48
N ARG A 171 -3.46 -8.81 11.65
CA ARG A 171 -4.22 -8.14 12.71
C ARG A 171 -5.39 -7.39 12.12
N THR A 172 -6.56 -7.59 12.73
CA THR A 172 -7.74 -6.79 12.44
C THR A 172 -7.67 -5.49 13.25
N MET A 173 -7.89 -4.36 12.59
CA MET A 173 -7.98 -3.07 13.26
C MET A 173 -9.15 -3.07 14.26
N PRO A 174 -8.92 -2.72 15.55
CA PRO A 174 -9.99 -2.65 16.52
C PRO A 174 -11.11 -1.67 16.11
N ALA A 175 -12.36 -2.04 16.35
CA ALA A 175 -13.53 -1.17 16.12
C ALA A 175 -13.46 0.14 16.92
N SER A 176 -12.75 0.12 18.06
CA SER A 176 -12.55 1.26 18.96
C SER A 176 -11.38 2.18 18.57
N THR A 177 -10.62 1.87 17.51
CA THR A 177 -9.52 2.73 17.07
C THR A 177 -10.04 4.11 16.68
N LEU A 178 -9.51 5.15 17.33
CA LEU A 178 -9.87 6.54 17.05
C LEU A 178 -9.23 7.02 15.74
N PRO A 179 -9.92 7.87 14.95
CA PRO A 179 -9.37 8.43 13.73
C PRO A 179 -8.26 9.45 14.05
N ASP A 180 -7.20 9.47 13.24
CA ASP A 180 -6.19 10.51 13.29
C ASP A 180 -6.72 11.82 12.66
N PRO A 181 -6.67 12.96 13.39
CA PRO A 181 -7.25 14.21 12.91
C PRO A 181 -6.54 14.80 11.68
N THR A 182 -5.24 14.54 11.53
CA THR A 182 -4.46 15.02 10.37
C THR A 182 -4.91 14.27 9.12
N ILE A 183 -5.01 12.95 9.20
CA ILE A 183 -5.49 12.14 8.07
C ILE A 183 -6.97 12.39 7.80
N THR A 184 -7.80 12.62 8.83
CA THR A 184 -9.19 13.07 8.63
C THR A 184 -9.26 14.34 7.78
N ALA A 185 -8.46 15.36 8.09
CA ALA A 185 -8.42 16.59 7.29
C ALA A 185 -7.99 16.34 5.83
N THR A 186 -7.00 15.45 5.62
CA THR A 186 -6.59 15.03 4.28
C THR A 186 -7.71 14.34 3.51
N VAL A 187 -8.46 13.44 4.16
CA VAL A 187 -9.62 12.77 3.57
C VAL A 187 -10.69 13.80 3.18
N ASP A 188 -11.02 14.73 4.08
CA ASP A 188 -12.02 15.77 3.81
C ASP A 188 -11.62 16.62 2.61
N PHE A 189 -10.35 17.03 2.54
CA PHE A 189 -9.79 17.76 1.40
C PHE A 189 -9.90 16.98 0.09
N VAL A 190 -9.44 15.71 0.06
CA VAL A 190 -9.51 14.87 -1.14
C VAL A 190 -10.95 14.69 -1.61
N LEU A 191 -11.89 14.51 -0.68
CA LEU A 191 -13.31 14.36 -1.01
C LEU A 191 -13.94 15.67 -1.49
N SER A 192 -13.56 16.82 -0.93
CA SER A 192 -14.03 18.12 -1.44
C SER A 192 -13.51 18.37 -2.85
N GLU A 193 -12.24 18.08 -3.13
CA GLU A 193 -11.65 18.22 -4.46
C GLU A 193 -12.33 17.29 -5.47
N ALA A 194 -12.55 16.02 -5.11
CA ALA A 194 -13.25 15.07 -5.98
C ALA A 194 -14.67 15.56 -6.35
N ARG A 195 -15.39 16.17 -5.39
CA ARG A 195 -16.71 16.77 -5.66
C ARG A 195 -16.61 18.01 -6.55
N TYR A 196 -15.58 18.83 -6.35
CA TYR A 196 -15.34 20.00 -7.19
C TYR A 196 -15.11 19.59 -8.65
N TYR A 197 -14.22 18.62 -8.88
CA TYR A 197 -13.97 18.07 -10.22
C TYR A 197 -15.25 17.50 -10.88
N GLY A 198 -16.08 16.78 -10.12
CA GLY A 198 -17.33 16.22 -10.64
C GLY A 198 -18.37 17.27 -11.07
N ARG A 199 -18.33 18.48 -10.51
CA ARG A 199 -19.24 19.59 -10.88
C ARG A 199 -18.79 20.27 -12.17
N ASP A 200 -17.50 20.53 -12.31
CA ASP A 200 -16.95 21.19 -13.50
C ASP A 200 -17.15 20.35 -14.77
N ASP A 201 -17.15 19.01 -14.66
CA ASP A 201 -17.36 18.11 -15.80
C ASP A 201 -18.81 18.18 -16.35
N THR A 202 -19.80 18.44 -15.48
CA THR A 202 -21.20 18.62 -15.91
C THR A 202 -21.49 19.99 -16.54
N SER A 203 -20.52 20.90 -16.55
CA SER A 203 -20.68 22.27 -17.04
C SER A 203 -20.11 22.54 -18.44
N LYS A 204 -19.51 21.53 -19.08
CA LYS A 204 -19.08 21.62 -20.47
C LYS A 204 -20.21 21.18 -21.41
N PRO A 205 -20.78 22.08 -22.23
CA PRO A 205 -21.68 21.66 -23.29
C PRO A 205 -20.90 20.88 -24.36
N ASP A 206 -21.50 19.80 -24.86
CA ASP A 206 -21.04 19.03 -26.03
C ASP A 206 -20.87 19.91 -27.29
#